data_AF-A0A3D1B207-F1
#
_entry.id   AF-A0A3D1B207-F1
#
_cell.length_a   1.000
_cell.length_b   1.000
_cell.length_c   1.000
_cell.angle_alpha   90.00
_cell.angle_beta   90.00
_cell.angle_gamma   90.00
#
_symmetry.space_group_name_H-M   'P 1'
#
loop_
_entity.id
_entity.type
_entity.pdbx_description
1 polymer ?
#
loop_
_entity_poly.entity_id
_entity_poly.type
_entity_poly.pdbx_seq_one_letter_code
_entity_poly.pdbx_strand_id
1 'polypeptide(L)'
;PSPEADRPTLIRRVSLDLTGIPPTPADVEAFLRDKSPLAYEKVVDRLLSSPRYAERMAFRWMEAARYGDTNGYQTDGPRDMWRWRDWVIDAYNRNMPYDRFIVEQIAGDLLPHATTSQQIASGFQRNHRTSGEGGIIPEEYRVEYVADRVQTTSTVFLGLTIGCARCHDHKYDPITQKEFYRLFSYFNQIPDEKGFVWNYGNEEPFVKAPLPAQKTQLAELDRKLESSGKAWASLAPVLHSAERQWGANPAPADWSVTRSLIFSHPQETIFDGKQSFEQKDGKAVDFEYLQPFTYSAWIKPDGDKPETINGGVFSHSDDYMEGSGHGIYLVNGHIRFHLIYRWTDLGIREETKSMVKPGEWQQITVT
;
A
#
# COMPACT_ATOMS: atom_id res chain seq x y z
N PRO A 1 5.30 39.31 37.89
CA PRO A 1 5.04 39.49 36.44
C PRO A 1 6.12 40.37 35.79
N SER A 2 6.53 40.04 34.57
CA SER A 2 7.47 40.88 33.79
C SER A 2 6.75 42.08 33.17
N PRO A 3 7.45 43.20 32.91
CA PRO A 3 6.89 44.34 32.19
C PRO A 3 6.54 43.98 30.74
N GLU A 4 5.58 44.69 30.16
CA GLU A 4 5.16 44.52 28.77
C GLU A 4 6.31 44.85 27.80
N ALA A 5 6.43 44.06 26.74
CA ALA A 5 7.46 44.27 25.72
C ALA A 5 7.12 45.45 24.81
N ASP A 6 8.13 46.02 24.16
CA ASP A 6 7.91 47.01 23.09
C ASP A 6 7.07 46.40 21.95
N ARG A 7 6.33 47.25 21.24
CA ARG A 7 5.35 46.81 20.23
C ARG A 7 5.95 45.91 19.12
N PRO A 8 7.11 46.24 18.51
CA PRO A 8 7.76 45.33 17.56
C PRO A 8 8.07 43.94 18.15
N THR A 9 8.59 43.89 19.38
CA THR A 9 8.85 42.62 20.07
C THR A 9 7.55 41.88 20.37
N LEU A 10 6.49 42.59 20.78
CA LEU A 10 5.20 42.01 21.14
C LEU A 10 4.54 41.31 19.94
N ILE A 11 4.43 41.97 18.78
CA ILE A 11 3.86 41.34 17.57
C ILE A 11 4.69 40.14 17.10
N ARG A 12 6.02 40.22 17.21
CA ARG A 12 6.90 39.10 16.83
C ARG A 12 6.66 37.88 17.73
N ARG A 13 6.59 38.08 19.05
CA ARG A 13 6.36 37.00 20.02
C ARG A 13 5.02 36.33 19.81
N VAL A 14 3.94 37.11 19.73
CA VAL A 14 2.58 36.55 19.56
C VAL A 14 2.40 35.84 18.23
N SER A 15 3.03 36.33 17.15
CA SER A 15 2.97 35.66 15.83
C SER A 15 3.70 34.32 15.87
N LEU A 16 4.91 34.27 16.44
CA LEU A 16 5.66 33.02 16.60
C LEU A 16 4.95 32.02 17.51
N ASP A 17 4.32 32.51 18.57
CA ASP A 17 3.61 31.65 19.51
C ASP A 17 2.37 31.03 18.85
N LEU A 18 1.50 31.88 18.28
CA LEU A 18 0.21 31.45 17.72
C LEU A 18 0.35 30.76 16.36
N THR A 19 1.30 31.15 15.51
CA THR A 19 1.37 30.65 14.13
C THR A 19 2.71 29.97 13.78
N GLY A 20 3.70 30.01 14.67
CA GLY A 20 5.03 29.45 14.41
C GLY A 20 5.88 30.26 13.42
N ILE A 21 5.33 31.33 12.84
CA ILE A 21 6.00 32.16 11.81
C ILE A 21 6.11 33.62 12.26
N PRO A 22 7.19 34.33 11.87
CA PRO A 22 7.32 35.75 12.16
C PRO A 22 6.28 36.58 11.40
N PRO A 23 5.87 37.75 11.93
CA PRO A 23 4.96 38.65 11.22
C PRO A 23 5.64 39.23 9.98
N THR A 24 4.85 39.57 8.95
CA THR A 24 5.37 40.29 7.79
C THR A 24 5.71 41.74 8.14
N PRO A 25 6.59 42.43 7.38
CA PRO A 25 6.83 43.87 7.58
C PRO A 25 5.54 44.70 7.56
N ALA A 26 4.59 44.35 6.67
CA ALA A 26 3.28 45.01 6.60
C ALA A 26 2.44 44.81 7.87
N ASP A 27 2.45 43.61 8.45
CA ASP A 27 1.77 43.33 9.72
C ASP A 27 2.34 44.17 10.86
N VAL A 28 3.68 44.31 10.91
CA VAL A 28 4.37 45.13 11.91
C VAL A 28 3.99 46.59 11.74
N GLU A 29 4.06 47.14 10.52
CA GLU A 29 3.67 48.52 10.27
C GLU A 29 2.20 48.80 10.63
N ALA A 30 1.29 47.90 10.24
CA ALA A 30 -0.13 48.02 10.56
C ALA A 30 -0.35 48.05 12.09
N PHE A 31 0.29 47.15 12.83
CA PHE A 31 0.21 47.14 14.28
C PHE A 31 0.84 48.39 14.90
N LEU A 32 1.99 48.88 14.43
CA LEU A 32 2.61 50.08 14.98
C LEU A 32 1.79 51.35 14.75
N ARG A 33 1.05 51.42 13.63
CA ARG A 33 0.16 52.54 13.29
C ARG A 33 -1.17 52.50 14.03
N ASP A 34 -1.69 51.32 14.39
CA ASP A 34 -2.94 51.22 15.16
C ASP A 34 -2.74 51.69 16.61
N LYS A 35 -3.26 52.89 16.93
CA LYS A 35 -3.23 53.48 18.28
C LYS A 35 -4.50 53.21 19.09
N SER A 36 -5.44 52.42 18.56
CA SER A 36 -6.64 52.05 19.29
C SER A 36 -6.29 51.22 20.53
N PRO A 37 -7.12 51.29 21.59
CA PRO A 37 -6.92 50.48 22.79
C PRO A 37 -7.03 48.97 22.53
N LEU A 38 -7.51 48.55 21.35
CA LEU A 38 -7.68 47.15 20.95
C LEU A 38 -6.66 46.70 19.88
N ALA A 39 -5.58 47.46 19.67
CA ALA A 39 -4.63 47.18 18.59
C ALA A 39 -3.99 45.79 18.72
N TYR A 40 -3.72 45.34 19.94
CA TYR A 40 -3.10 44.03 20.19
C TYR A 40 -4.11 42.89 20.02
N GLU A 41 -5.32 43.07 20.55
CA GLU A 41 -6.44 42.14 20.45
C GLU A 41 -6.79 41.86 18.98
N LYS A 42 -6.84 42.89 18.13
CA LYS A 42 -7.04 42.71 16.68
C LYS A 42 -5.95 41.86 16.03
N VAL A 43 -4.70 42.00 16.47
CA VAL A 43 -3.59 41.16 15.97
C VAL A 43 -3.79 39.73 16.42
N VAL A 44 -4.14 39.51 17.69
CA VAL A 44 -4.44 38.18 18.25
C VAL A 44 -5.60 37.53 17.50
N ASP A 45 -6.72 38.21 17.34
CA ASP A 45 -7.91 37.70 16.64
C ASP A 45 -7.60 37.31 15.20
N ARG A 46 -6.82 38.14 14.48
CA ARG A 46 -6.35 37.85 13.12
C ARG A 46 -5.47 36.60 13.08
N LEU A 47 -4.56 36.45 14.04
CA LEU A 47 -3.66 35.29 14.10
C LEU A 47 -4.43 34.01 14.45
N LEU A 48 -5.35 34.06 15.41
CA LEU A 48 -6.21 32.94 15.79
C LEU A 48 -7.14 32.52 14.64
N SER A 49 -7.58 33.47 13.80
CA SER A 49 -8.40 33.20 12.62
C SER A 49 -7.61 32.69 11.41
N SER A 50 -6.27 32.66 11.49
CA SER A 50 -5.41 32.18 10.41
C SER A 50 -5.35 30.65 10.39
N PRO A 51 -5.36 29.99 9.22
CA PRO A 51 -5.09 28.55 9.12
C PRO A 51 -3.77 28.12 9.76
N ARG A 52 -2.80 29.03 9.83
CA ARG A 52 -1.49 28.81 10.47
C ARG A 52 -1.59 28.56 11.97
N TYR A 53 -2.62 29.08 12.63
CA TYR A 53 -2.85 28.80 14.05
C TYR A 53 -3.19 27.32 14.26
N ALA A 54 -4.08 26.76 13.44
CA ALA A 54 -4.42 25.35 13.52
C ALA A 54 -3.23 24.44 13.21
N GLU A 55 -2.43 24.77 12.19
CA GLU A 55 -1.17 24.06 11.89
C GLU A 55 -0.21 24.06 13.09
N ARG A 56 -0.05 25.24 13.73
CA ARG A 56 0.82 25.41 14.90
C ARG A 56 0.35 24.59 16.10
N MET A 57 -0.95 24.60 16.38
CA MET A 57 -1.54 23.84 17.49
C MET A 57 -1.48 22.33 17.22
N ALA A 58 -1.81 21.91 16.01
CA ALA A 58 -1.77 20.51 15.59
C ALA A 58 -0.38 19.90 15.75
N PHE A 59 0.70 20.65 15.52
CA PHE A 59 2.05 20.13 15.68
C PHE A 59 2.31 19.48 17.04
N ARG A 60 1.92 20.16 18.14
CA ARG A 60 2.10 19.61 19.50
C ARG A 60 1.23 18.36 19.73
N TRP A 61 0.03 18.34 19.15
CA TRP A 61 -0.84 17.18 19.23
C TRP A 61 -0.28 15.98 18.45
N MET A 62 0.27 16.22 17.26
CA MET A 62 0.89 15.19 16.43
C MET A 62 2.08 14.53 17.13
N GLU A 63 2.92 15.31 17.81
CA GLU A 63 4.00 14.78 18.65
C GLU A 63 3.45 13.86 19.76
N ALA A 64 2.41 14.31 20.48
CA ALA A 64 1.78 13.51 21.54
C ALA A 64 1.14 12.22 21.00
N ALA A 65 0.63 12.26 19.76
CA ALA A 65 0.04 11.10 19.09
C ALA A 65 1.08 10.16 18.45
N ARG A 66 2.38 10.51 18.49
CA ARG A 66 3.50 9.79 17.84
C ARG A 66 3.41 9.77 16.31
N TYR A 67 2.84 10.82 15.72
CA TYR A 67 2.79 10.94 14.26
C TYR A 67 4.21 10.90 13.66
N GLY A 68 4.37 10.15 12.58
CA GLY A 68 5.57 10.12 11.76
C GLY A 68 5.23 9.82 10.31
N ASP A 69 6.02 10.35 9.38
CA ASP A 69 5.87 10.07 7.95
C ASP A 69 6.51 8.73 7.53
N THR A 70 7.14 8.03 8.48
CA THR A 70 7.75 6.70 8.30
C THR A 70 7.35 5.73 9.41
N ASN A 71 7.58 4.43 9.18
CA ASN A 71 7.17 3.35 10.08
C ASN A 71 8.01 3.24 11.36
N GLY A 72 9.25 3.72 11.35
CA GLY A 72 10.24 3.53 12.40
C GLY A 72 10.87 2.13 12.36
N TYR A 73 11.32 1.65 13.52
CA TYR A 73 12.03 0.37 13.69
C TYR A 73 13.24 0.22 12.73
N GLN A 74 13.62 -1.02 12.40
CA GLN A 74 14.78 -1.32 11.56
C GLN A 74 14.53 -1.00 10.09
N THR A 75 13.34 -1.33 9.56
CA THR A 75 12.93 -0.99 8.19
C THR A 75 12.02 0.24 8.24
N ASP A 76 12.64 1.41 8.19
CA ASP A 76 11.97 2.71 8.32
C ASP A 76 11.41 3.23 6.98
N GLY A 77 10.47 2.46 6.41
CA GLY A 77 9.80 2.82 5.16
C GLY A 77 8.76 3.94 5.33
N PRO A 78 8.41 4.69 4.26
CA PRO A 78 7.35 5.70 4.32
C PRO A 78 5.98 5.08 4.62
N ARG A 79 5.12 5.86 5.26
CA ARG A 79 3.71 5.53 5.57
C ARG A 79 2.77 6.67 5.22
N ASP A 80 1.53 6.32 4.93
CA ASP A 80 0.44 7.23 4.62
C ASP A 80 -0.40 7.52 5.86
N MET A 81 -0.07 8.60 6.60
CA MET A 81 -0.90 9.11 7.70
C MET A 81 -1.33 10.57 7.56
N TRP A 82 -0.99 11.20 6.44
CA TRP A 82 -1.29 12.61 6.19
C TRP A 82 -2.78 12.95 6.30
N ARG A 83 -3.69 12.00 6.00
CA ARG A 83 -5.14 12.19 6.18
C ARG A 83 -5.55 12.39 7.64
N TRP A 84 -4.89 11.68 8.55
CA TRP A 84 -5.11 11.87 9.99
C TRP A 84 -4.51 13.19 10.46
N ARG A 85 -3.31 13.57 9.99
CA ARG A 85 -2.72 14.89 10.26
C ARG A 85 -3.67 16.01 9.84
N ASP A 86 -4.15 15.96 8.60
CA ASP A 86 -5.02 16.99 8.06
C ASP A 86 -6.34 17.04 8.84
N TRP A 87 -6.86 15.88 9.29
CA TRP A 87 -8.02 15.84 10.18
C TRP A 87 -7.77 16.57 11.51
N VAL A 88 -6.60 16.42 12.13
CA VAL A 88 -6.24 17.15 13.36
C VAL A 88 -6.17 18.65 13.10
N ILE A 89 -5.52 19.07 12.01
CA ILE A 89 -5.45 20.49 11.61
C ILE A 89 -6.87 21.05 11.42
N ASP A 90 -7.73 20.33 10.70
CA ASP A 90 -9.12 20.72 10.46
C ASP A 90 -9.98 20.73 11.73
N ALA A 91 -9.68 19.89 12.72
CA ALA A 91 -10.35 19.90 14.01
C ALA A 91 -10.05 21.19 14.79
N TYR A 92 -8.77 21.62 14.83
CA TYR A 92 -8.39 22.91 15.41
C TYR A 92 -8.99 24.08 14.62
N ASN A 93 -8.92 24.06 13.28
CA ASN A 93 -9.44 25.13 12.43
C ASN A 93 -10.95 25.35 12.60
N ARG A 94 -11.72 24.27 12.82
CA ARG A 94 -13.17 24.33 13.04
C ARG A 94 -13.54 24.55 14.51
N ASN A 95 -12.56 24.77 15.38
CA ASN A 95 -12.74 24.86 16.83
C ASN A 95 -13.60 23.70 17.37
N MET A 96 -13.24 22.47 16.99
CA MET A 96 -13.98 21.27 17.39
C MET A 96 -14.03 21.18 18.93
N PRO A 97 -15.20 20.94 19.54
CA PRO A 97 -15.30 20.70 20.97
C PRO A 97 -14.38 19.54 21.41
N TYR A 98 -13.68 19.75 22.52
CA TYR A 98 -12.63 18.84 22.97
C TYR A 98 -13.16 17.43 23.31
N ASP A 99 -14.37 17.34 23.87
CA ASP A 99 -15.07 16.08 24.13
C ASP A 99 -15.25 15.26 22.83
N ARG A 100 -15.69 15.91 21.76
CA ARG A 100 -15.83 15.29 20.44
C ARG A 100 -14.47 14.91 19.84
N PHE A 101 -13.48 15.78 19.96
CA PHE A 101 -12.13 15.55 19.47
C PHE A 101 -11.47 14.31 20.10
N ILE A 102 -11.70 14.09 21.40
CA ILE A 102 -11.22 12.89 22.11
C ILE A 102 -12.00 11.65 21.65
N VAL A 103 -13.33 11.70 21.64
CA VAL A 103 -14.17 10.54 21.31
C VAL A 103 -13.87 10.04 19.89
N GLU A 104 -13.78 10.94 18.91
CA GLU A 104 -13.50 10.54 17.52
C GLU A 104 -12.09 9.94 17.36
N GLN A 105 -11.09 10.36 18.15
CA GLN A 105 -9.74 9.77 18.10
C GLN A 105 -9.59 8.45 18.85
N ILE A 106 -10.34 8.25 19.94
CA ILE A 106 -10.27 6.99 20.70
C ILE A 106 -11.12 5.90 20.04
N ALA A 107 -12.30 6.25 19.52
CA ALA A 107 -13.31 5.29 19.11
C ALA A 107 -14.18 5.76 17.93
N GLY A 108 -13.66 6.65 17.06
CA GLY A 108 -14.43 7.21 15.96
C GLY A 108 -14.98 6.17 14.97
N ASP A 109 -14.25 5.08 14.75
CA ASP A 109 -14.67 3.92 13.94
C ASP A 109 -15.75 3.06 14.61
N LEU A 110 -15.88 3.13 15.94
CA LEU A 110 -16.89 2.42 16.71
C LEU A 110 -18.20 3.21 16.88
N LEU A 111 -18.25 4.46 16.40
CA LEU A 111 -19.46 5.25 16.43
C LEU A 111 -20.54 4.64 15.50
N PRO A 112 -21.83 4.67 15.88
CA PRO A 112 -22.90 4.23 15.00
C PRO A 112 -22.87 4.99 13.67
N HIS A 113 -22.85 4.26 12.56
CA HIS A 113 -22.74 4.82 11.20
C HIS A 113 -21.54 5.76 11.04
N ALA A 114 -20.38 5.39 11.60
CA ALA A 114 -19.15 6.16 11.54
C ALA A 114 -18.87 6.69 10.13
N THR A 115 -18.70 8.00 10.03
CA THR A 115 -18.31 8.65 8.77
C THR A 115 -16.85 8.33 8.45
N THR A 116 -16.44 8.43 7.17
CA THR A 116 -15.01 8.30 6.81
C THR A 116 -14.12 9.25 7.61
N SER A 117 -14.61 10.44 7.96
CA SER A 117 -13.84 11.39 8.77
C SER A 117 -13.60 10.87 10.19
N GLN A 118 -14.57 10.20 10.80
CA GLN A 118 -14.45 9.63 12.14
C GLN A 118 -13.58 8.37 12.15
N GLN A 119 -13.66 7.56 11.09
CA GLN A 119 -12.73 6.45 10.87
C GLN A 119 -11.29 6.92 10.66
N ILE A 120 -11.09 8.05 9.96
CA ILE A 120 -9.76 8.66 9.85
C ILE A 120 -9.27 9.12 11.22
N ALA A 121 -10.13 9.74 12.04
CA ALA A 121 -9.78 10.25 13.36
C ALA A 121 -9.24 9.16 14.29
N SER A 122 -9.83 7.95 14.28
CA SER A 122 -9.37 6.81 15.08
C SER A 122 -7.97 6.31 14.69
N GLY A 123 -7.41 6.81 13.58
CA GLY A 123 -6.01 6.66 13.22
C GLY A 123 -5.01 7.10 14.30
N PHE A 124 -5.43 7.86 15.33
CA PHE A 124 -4.62 8.12 16.52
C PHE A 124 -4.06 6.82 17.14
N GLN A 125 -4.87 5.76 17.15
CA GLN A 125 -4.50 4.45 17.69
C GLN A 125 -3.55 3.68 16.77
N ARG A 126 -3.31 4.16 15.54
CA ARG A 126 -2.43 3.53 14.53
C ARG A 126 -1.14 4.30 14.29
N ASN A 127 -0.93 5.44 14.94
CA ASN A 127 0.30 6.25 14.79
C ASN A 127 1.54 5.63 15.44
N HIS A 128 1.43 4.51 16.15
CA HIS A 128 2.60 3.81 16.67
C HIS A 128 3.52 3.34 15.53
N ARG A 129 4.77 3.04 15.91
CA ARG A 129 5.76 2.49 14.99
C ARG A 129 5.37 1.07 14.59
N THR A 130 5.71 0.68 13.36
CA THR A 130 5.48 -0.66 12.81
C THR A 130 6.79 -1.22 12.27
N SER A 131 6.98 -2.53 12.33
CA SER A 131 8.20 -3.17 11.85
C SER A 131 7.98 -3.78 10.47
N GLY A 132 8.98 -3.69 9.59
CA GLY A 132 9.03 -4.40 8.29
C GLY A 132 10.08 -5.53 8.25
N GLU A 133 10.62 -5.91 9.40
CA GLU A 133 11.68 -6.92 9.50
C GLU A 133 11.13 -8.33 9.27
N GLY A 134 11.73 -9.10 8.36
CA GLY A 134 11.26 -10.45 7.99
C GLY A 134 11.37 -11.52 9.08
N GLY A 135 12.10 -11.24 10.16
CA GLY A 135 12.32 -12.16 11.28
C GLY A 135 11.47 -11.89 12.52
N ILE A 136 10.51 -10.97 12.46
CA ILE A 136 9.72 -10.62 13.65
C ILE A 136 8.82 -11.78 14.11
N ILE A 137 8.53 -11.81 15.41
CA ILE A 137 7.53 -12.70 15.99
C ILE A 137 6.19 -11.95 15.99
N PRO A 138 5.17 -12.42 15.22
CA PRO A 138 3.91 -11.69 15.10
C PRO A 138 3.21 -11.35 16.42
N GLU A 139 3.22 -12.32 17.32
CA GLU A 139 2.57 -12.20 18.63
C GLU A 139 3.28 -11.20 19.54
N GLU A 140 4.61 -11.07 19.42
CA GLU A 140 5.38 -10.09 20.19
C GLU A 140 4.97 -8.67 19.79
N TYR A 141 4.95 -8.37 18.49
CA TYR A 141 4.60 -7.05 17.99
C TYR A 141 3.13 -6.70 18.20
N ARG A 142 2.20 -7.67 18.04
CA ARG A 142 0.80 -7.47 18.42
C ARG A 142 0.67 -7.01 19.87
N VAL A 143 1.40 -7.63 20.80
CA VAL A 143 1.40 -7.25 22.22
C VAL A 143 2.05 -5.88 22.44
N GLU A 144 3.17 -5.60 21.77
CA GLU A 144 3.84 -4.28 21.85
C GLU A 144 2.93 -3.15 21.39
N TYR A 145 2.23 -3.30 20.26
CA TYR A 145 1.36 -2.27 19.71
C TYR A 145 0.16 -1.98 20.60
N VAL A 146 -0.46 -3.01 21.18
CA VAL A 146 -1.55 -2.82 22.13
C VAL A 146 -1.04 -2.16 23.42
N ALA A 147 0.14 -2.56 23.92
CA ALA A 147 0.73 -1.92 25.09
C ALA A 147 1.04 -0.44 24.84
N ASP A 148 1.56 -0.11 23.66
CA ASP A 148 1.83 1.27 23.24
C ASP A 148 0.53 2.11 23.17
N ARG A 149 -0.59 1.57 22.67
CA ARG A 149 -1.90 2.25 22.70
C ARG A 149 -2.36 2.57 24.12
N VAL A 150 -2.22 1.61 25.04
CA VAL A 150 -2.54 1.81 26.46
C VAL A 150 -1.70 2.96 27.03
N GLN A 151 -0.38 2.90 26.82
CA GLN A 151 0.56 3.88 27.35
C GLN A 151 0.30 5.29 26.83
N THR A 152 0.05 5.44 25.54
CA THR A 152 -0.18 6.76 24.96
C THR A 152 -1.57 7.28 25.28
N THR A 153 -2.60 6.44 25.24
CA THR A 153 -3.94 6.89 25.63
C THR A 153 -3.94 7.36 27.08
N SER A 154 -3.29 6.62 27.99
CA SER A 154 -3.21 7.03 29.40
C SER A 154 -2.40 8.31 29.60
N THR A 155 -1.29 8.45 28.90
CA THR A 155 -0.41 9.61 29.05
C THR A 155 -1.06 10.87 28.46
N VAL A 156 -1.63 10.76 27.26
CA VAL A 156 -2.17 11.90 26.51
C VAL A 156 -3.52 12.37 27.05
N PHE A 157 -4.42 11.45 27.38
CA PHE A 157 -5.79 11.83 27.77
C PHE A 157 -6.04 11.79 29.27
N LEU A 158 -5.38 10.89 30.01
CA LEU A 158 -5.58 10.77 31.46
C LEU A 158 -4.51 11.52 32.26
N GLY A 159 -3.39 11.91 31.63
CA GLY A 159 -2.24 12.48 32.32
C GLY A 159 -1.56 11.49 33.27
N LEU A 160 -1.73 10.17 33.03
CA LEU A 160 -1.24 9.10 33.90
C LEU A 160 -0.18 8.24 33.19
N THR A 161 0.91 7.96 33.90
CA THR A 161 2.02 7.12 33.42
C THR A 161 1.76 5.63 33.65
N ILE A 162 0.61 5.13 33.18
CA ILE A 162 0.17 3.74 33.39
C ILE A 162 1.19 2.72 32.82
N GLY A 163 2.08 3.13 31.91
CA GLY A 163 3.11 2.26 31.33
C GLY A 163 4.01 1.52 32.31
N CYS A 164 4.32 2.07 33.49
CA CYS A 164 5.10 1.33 34.50
C CYS A 164 4.35 0.07 34.98
N ALA A 165 3.00 0.13 34.99
CA ALA A 165 2.14 -0.95 35.44
C ALA A 165 2.21 -2.20 34.53
N ARG A 166 2.87 -2.12 33.36
CA ARG A 166 3.00 -3.24 32.42
C ARG A 166 3.72 -4.44 33.04
N CYS A 167 4.81 -4.20 33.77
CA CYS A 167 5.70 -5.24 34.28
C CYS A 167 5.54 -5.51 35.78
N HIS A 168 5.06 -4.52 36.54
CA HIS A 168 4.86 -4.58 38.00
C HIS A 168 3.80 -3.56 38.39
N ASP A 169 3.26 -3.57 39.61
CA ASP A 169 2.34 -2.51 40.07
C ASP A 169 3.02 -1.13 40.02
N HIS A 170 2.28 -0.07 39.64
CA HIS A 170 2.85 1.26 39.46
C HIS A 170 3.53 1.76 40.73
N LYS A 171 4.75 2.32 40.60
CA LYS A 171 5.62 2.65 41.74
C LYS A 171 5.01 3.67 42.70
N TYR A 172 4.26 4.64 42.17
CA TYR A 172 3.76 5.79 42.93
C TYR A 172 2.24 5.93 42.93
N ASP A 173 1.56 5.32 41.96
CA ASP A 173 0.12 5.48 41.77
C ASP A 173 -0.54 4.15 42.12
N PRO A 174 -1.78 4.15 42.64
CA PRO A 174 -2.49 2.94 43.03
C PRO A 174 -3.06 2.21 41.79
N ILE A 175 -2.19 1.86 40.85
CA ILE A 175 -2.52 1.18 39.61
C ILE A 175 -1.78 -0.15 39.58
N THR A 176 -2.53 -1.24 39.66
CA THR A 176 -1.97 -2.59 39.64
C THR A 176 -1.61 -3.02 38.22
N GLN A 177 -0.70 -3.98 38.09
CA GLN A 177 -0.43 -4.65 36.82
C GLN A 177 -1.69 -5.29 36.25
N LYS A 178 -2.55 -5.83 37.11
CA LYS A 178 -3.84 -6.39 36.68
C LYS A 178 -4.72 -5.35 35.99
N GLU A 179 -4.72 -4.11 36.46
CA GLU A 179 -5.46 -3.01 35.84
C GLU A 179 -4.86 -2.57 34.51
N PHE A 180 -3.53 -2.59 34.37
CA PHE A 180 -2.89 -2.40 33.07
C PHE A 180 -3.44 -3.39 32.03
N TYR A 181 -3.46 -4.68 32.35
CA TYR A 181 -3.95 -5.70 31.41
C TYR A 181 -5.47 -5.70 31.23
N ARG A 182 -6.24 -5.14 32.18
CA ARG A 182 -7.68 -4.85 31.98
C ARG A 182 -7.90 -3.68 31.03
N LEU A 183 -7.03 -2.67 31.02
CA LEU A 183 -7.11 -1.59 30.05
C LEU A 183 -6.61 -2.07 28.67
N PHE A 184 -5.56 -2.88 28.65
CA PHE A 184 -5.03 -3.54 27.45
C PHE A 184 -6.12 -4.29 26.66
N SER A 185 -7.05 -4.98 27.32
CA SER A 185 -8.09 -5.74 26.63
C SER A 185 -9.02 -4.88 25.77
N TYR A 186 -9.24 -3.61 26.11
CA TYR A 186 -10.02 -2.67 25.29
C TYR A 186 -9.33 -2.34 23.96
N PHE A 187 -7.99 -2.26 23.95
CA PHE A 187 -7.21 -1.95 22.75
C PHE A 187 -6.80 -3.19 21.96
N ASN A 188 -6.95 -4.38 22.54
CA ASN A 188 -6.64 -5.65 21.89
C ASN A 188 -7.76 -6.13 20.95
N GLN A 189 -8.14 -5.30 19.98
CA GLN A 189 -9.28 -5.54 19.09
C GLN A 189 -8.89 -5.60 17.60
N ILE A 190 -7.59 -5.53 17.28
CA ILE A 190 -7.07 -5.54 15.90
C ILE A 190 -6.25 -6.82 15.70
N PRO A 191 -6.89 -7.95 15.35
CA PRO A 191 -6.22 -9.26 15.34
C PRO A 191 -5.20 -9.42 14.21
N ASP A 192 -5.32 -8.63 13.14
CA ASP A 192 -4.45 -8.71 11.97
C ASP A 192 -3.25 -7.77 12.02
N GLU A 193 -3.12 -7.01 13.11
CA GLU A 193 -1.95 -6.17 13.36
C GLU A 193 -0.85 -7.01 14.03
N LYS A 194 -0.07 -7.67 13.19
CA LYS A 194 0.91 -8.71 13.52
C LYS A 194 2.35 -8.18 13.47
N GLY A 195 2.54 -6.89 13.21
CA GLY A 195 3.77 -6.38 12.63
C GLY A 195 3.99 -6.92 11.22
N PHE A 196 5.03 -6.43 10.55
CA PHE A 196 5.45 -6.80 9.21
C PHE A 196 4.74 -6.04 8.08
N VAL A 197 5.18 -4.80 7.87
CA VAL A 197 4.93 -4.07 6.63
C VAL A 197 5.93 -4.54 5.56
N TRP A 198 5.44 -4.91 4.37
CA TRP A 198 6.28 -5.33 3.24
C TRP A 198 7.14 -4.18 2.69
N ASN A 199 8.28 -3.92 3.34
CA ASN A 199 9.23 -2.82 3.09
C ASN A 199 8.67 -1.40 3.30
N TYR A 200 7.49 -1.08 2.75
CA TYR A 200 6.91 0.27 2.73
C TYR A 200 5.38 0.23 2.88
N GLY A 201 4.78 1.34 3.30
CA GLY A 201 3.35 1.49 3.46
C GLY A 201 2.90 1.33 4.92
N ASN A 202 1.59 1.24 5.11
CA ASN A 202 1.02 1.08 6.45
C ASN A 202 0.86 -0.41 6.78
N GLU A 203 0.58 -0.72 8.04
CA GLU A 203 0.13 -2.04 8.47
C GLU A 203 -1.40 -2.19 8.40
N GLU A 204 -1.90 -3.34 7.98
CA GLU A 204 -3.34 -3.63 7.95
C GLU A 204 -3.98 -3.51 9.35
N PRO A 205 -5.28 -3.18 9.45
CA PRO A 205 -6.20 -2.83 8.36
C PRO A 205 -6.04 -1.39 7.86
N PHE A 206 -6.47 -1.15 6.61
CA PHE A 206 -6.51 0.17 5.97
C PHE A 206 -7.94 0.66 5.72
N VAL A 207 -8.10 1.98 5.70
CA VAL A 207 -9.33 2.63 5.23
C VAL A 207 -9.02 3.41 3.96
N LYS A 208 -9.79 3.18 2.90
CA LYS A 208 -9.73 4.02 1.70
C LYS A 208 -10.23 5.42 2.06
N ALA A 209 -9.35 6.41 1.97
CA ALA A 209 -9.65 7.79 2.27
C ALA A 209 -9.51 8.70 1.04
N PRO A 210 -10.40 8.59 0.02
CA PRO A 210 -10.32 9.44 -1.16
C PRO A 210 -10.59 10.91 -0.82
N LEU A 211 -9.92 11.81 -1.54
CA LEU A 211 -10.23 13.25 -1.58
C LEU A 211 -11.62 13.50 -2.18
N PRO A 212 -12.27 14.65 -1.92
CA PRO A 212 -13.58 14.98 -2.50
C PRO A 212 -13.63 14.88 -4.03
N ALA A 213 -12.58 15.35 -4.71
CA ALA A 213 -12.45 15.22 -6.17
C ALA A 213 -12.34 13.75 -6.60
N GLN A 214 -11.55 12.95 -5.88
CA GLN A 214 -11.42 11.51 -6.14
C GLN A 214 -12.73 10.76 -5.89
N LYS A 215 -13.52 11.13 -4.86
CA LYS A 215 -14.85 10.55 -4.63
C LYS A 215 -15.78 10.79 -5.82
N THR A 216 -15.75 12.00 -6.38
CA THR A 216 -16.55 12.36 -7.56
C THR A 216 -16.11 11.53 -8.78
N GLN A 217 -14.80 11.40 -8.99
CA GLN A 217 -14.24 10.60 -10.07
C GLN A 217 -14.58 9.10 -9.91
N LEU A 218 -14.46 8.56 -8.70
CA LEU A 218 -14.83 7.16 -8.41
C LEU A 218 -16.30 6.91 -8.73
N ALA A 219 -17.21 7.79 -8.31
CA ALA A 219 -18.64 7.65 -8.62
C ALA A 219 -18.96 7.71 -10.13
N GLU A 220 -18.17 8.45 -10.91
CA GLU A 220 -18.28 8.44 -12.37
C GLU A 220 -17.76 7.13 -12.97
N LEU A 221 -16.60 6.65 -12.49
CA LEU A 221 -16.02 5.38 -12.93
C LEU A 221 -16.92 4.19 -12.59
N ASP A 222 -17.52 4.18 -11.41
CA ASP A 222 -18.44 3.13 -10.97
C ASP A 222 -19.68 3.07 -11.88
N ARG A 223 -20.24 4.24 -12.26
CA ARG A 223 -21.35 4.30 -13.24
C ARG A 223 -20.94 3.75 -14.60
N LYS A 224 -19.74 4.10 -15.08
CA LYS A 224 -19.22 3.57 -16.35
C LYS A 224 -19.03 2.05 -16.27
N LEU A 225 -18.43 1.57 -15.18
CA LEU A 225 -18.19 0.14 -14.96
C LEU A 225 -19.50 -0.64 -14.91
N GLU A 226 -20.52 -0.12 -14.24
CA GLU A 226 -21.85 -0.73 -14.23
C GLU A 226 -22.46 -0.78 -15.64
N SER A 227 -22.35 0.32 -16.41
CA SER A 227 -22.87 0.36 -17.78
C SER A 227 -22.15 -0.61 -18.72
N SER A 228 -20.83 -0.66 -18.67
CA SER A 228 -19.99 -1.58 -19.45
C SER A 228 -20.21 -3.03 -19.02
N GLY A 229 -20.37 -3.29 -17.72
CA GLY A 229 -20.69 -4.60 -17.17
C GLY A 229 -22.04 -5.13 -17.68
N LYS A 230 -23.07 -4.27 -17.72
CA LYS A 230 -24.38 -4.62 -18.33
C LYS A 230 -24.25 -4.91 -19.83
N ALA A 231 -23.50 -4.08 -20.56
CA ALA A 231 -23.26 -4.30 -21.98
C ALA A 231 -22.53 -5.64 -22.24
N TRP A 232 -21.47 -5.92 -21.47
CA TRP A 232 -20.75 -7.20 -21.54
C TRP A 232 -21.65 -8.39 -21.22
N ALA A 233 -22.42 -8.32 -20.13
CA ALA A 233 -23.35 -9.38 -19.76
C ALA A 233 -24.39 -9.64 -20.85
N SER A 234 -24.81 -8.62 -21.60
CA SER A 234 -25.73 -8.78 -22.73
C SER A 234 -25.13 -9.51 -23.93
N LEU A 235 -23.79 -9.56 -24.04
CA LEU A 235 -23.08 -10.32 -25.08
C LEU A 235 -22.97 -11.80 -24.74
N ALA A 236 -23.10 -12.21 -23.48
CA ALA A 236 -22.92 -13.60 -23.07
C ALA A 236 -23.81 -14.60 -23.84
N PRO A 237 -25.11 -14.35 -24.08
CA PRO A 237 -25.94 -15.26 -24.88
C PRO A 237 -25.47 -15.36 -26.34
N VAL A 238 -25.00 -14.25 -26.92
CA VAL A 238 -24.48 -14.19 -28.29
C VAL A 238 -23.17 -14.97 -28.39
N LEU A 239 -22.26 -14.76 -27.43
CA LEU A 239 -20.99 -15.48 -27.33
C LEU A 239 -21.21 -16.98 -27.17
N HIS A 240 -22.07 -17.41 -26.23
CA HIS A 240 -22.40 -18.83 -26.05
C HIS A 240 -23.04 -19.45 -27.31
N SER A 241 -23.85 -18.68 -28.05
CA SER A 241 -24.41 -19.16 -29.31
C SER A 241 -23.34 -19.31 -30.39
N ALA A 242 -22.45 -18.32 -30.54
CA ALA A 242 -21.34 -18.35 -31.48
C ALA A 242 -20.35 -19.48 -31.15
N GLU A 243 -20.04 -19.69 -29.87
CA GLU A 243 -19.17 -20.75 -29.39
C GLU A 243 -19.74 -22.14 -29.72
N ARG A 244 -21.04 -22.36 -29.47
CA ARG A 244 -21.71 -23.63 -29.84
C ARG A 244 -21.72 -23.86 -31.35
N GLN A 245 -21.96 -22.82 -32.15
CA GLN A 245 -21.91 -22.91 -33.61
C GLN A 245 -20.51 -23.25 -34.12
N TRP A 246 -19.48 -22.63 -33.54
CA TRP A 246 -18.09 -22.91 -33.86
C TRP A 246 -17.68 -24.34 -33.45
N GLY A 247 -18.02 -24.77 -32.23
CA GLY A 247 -17.70 -26.11 -31.73
C GLY A 247 -18.45 -27.26 -32.43
N ALA A 248 -19.57 -26.98 -33.10
CA ALA A 248 -20.31 -27.98 -33.87
C ALA A 248 -19.61 -28.38 -35.18
N ASN A 249 -18.72 -27.54 -35.72
CA ASN A 249 -17.96 -27.86 -36.92
C ASN A 249 -16.57 -27.18 -36.83
N PRO A 250 -15.68 -27.67 -35.95
CA PRO A 250 -14.36 -27.12 -35.83
C PRO A 250 -13.62 -27.44 -37.13
N ALA A 251 -13.42 -26.42 -37.97
CA ALA A 251 -12.42 -26.53 -39.02
C ALA A 251 -11.08 -26.85 -38.33
N PRO A 252 -10.21 -27.68 -38.91
CA PRO A 252 -8.84 -27.82 -38.42
C PRO A 252 -8.22 -26.41 -38.41
N ALA A 253 -8.16 -25.84 -37.22
CA ALA A 253 -7.65 -24.50 -37.00
C ALA A 253 -6.16 -24.62 -36.76
N ASP A 254 -5.38 -24.00 -37.63
CA ASP A 254 -4.00 -23.70 -37.32
C ASP A 254 -4.01 -22.64 -36.21
N TRP A 255 -3.76 -23.05 -34.97
CA TRP A 255 -3.68 -22.14 -33.83
C TRP A 255 -2.37 -21.36 -33.81
N SER A 256 -1.53 -21.50 -34.84
CA SER A 256 -0.35 -20.67 -34.98
C SER A 256 -0.77 -19.20 -34.93
N VAL A 257 -0.26 -18.49 -33.92
CA VAL A 257 -0.44 -17.05 -33.81
C VAL A 257 0.17 -16.45 -35.07
N THR A 258 -0.64 -15.86 -35.94
CA THR A 258 -0.18 -15.29 -37.22
C THR A 258 -0.32 -13.77 -37.27
N ARG A 259 -0.93 -13.17 -36.25
CA ARG A 259 -1.14 -11.73 -36.14
C ARG A 259 -0.15 -11.12 -35.16
N SER A 260 0.40 -9.96 -35.51
CA SER A 260 1.31 -9.18 -34.66
C SER A 260 2.54 -9.97 -34.19
N LEU A 261 3.03 -10.88 -35.02
CA LEU A 261 4.23 -11.66 -34.73
C LEU A 261 5.45 -10.75 -34.65
N ILE A 262 6.09 -10.73 -33.48
CA ILE A 262 7.37 -10.04 -33.27
C ILE A 262 8.52 -10.91 -33.78
N PHE A 263 8.34 -12.23 -33.77
CA PHE A 263 9.26 -13.21 -34.34
C PHE A 263 8.48 -14.37 -34.97
N SER A 264 9.02 -14.94 -36.06
CA SER A 264 8.45 -16.11 -36.74
C SER A 264 9.55 -16.91 -37.42
N HIS A 265 9.59 -18.23 -37.19
CA HIS A 265 10.44 -19.17 -37.92
C HIS A 265 9.60 -20.32 -38.48
N PRO A 266 9.10 -20.19 -39.72
CA PRO A 266 8.14 -21.15 -40.29
C PRO A 266 8.80 -22.42 -40.88
N GLN A 267 10.13 -22.50 -40.88
CA GLN A 267 10.85 -23.63 -41.47
C GLN A 267 11.05 -24.75 -40.45
N GLU A 268 10.66 -25.97 -40.82
CA GLU A 268 11.00 -27.16 -40.04
C GLU A 268 12.51 -27.26 -39.86
N THR A 269 12.95 -27.30 -38.60
CA THR A 269 14.36 -27.33 -38.23
C THR A 269 14.56 -28.47 -37.25
N ILE A 270 15.57 -29.32 -37.52
CA ILE A 270 15.89 -30.46 -36.68
C ILE A 270 16.93 -30.03 -35.65
N PHE A 271 16.60 -30.13 -34.37
CA PHE A 271 17.51 -29.86 -33.27
C PHE A 271 18.04 -31.18 -32.71
N ASP A 272 19.30 -31.49 -33.02
CA ASP A 272 20.01 -32.72 -32.61
C ASP A 272 20.88 -32.53 -31.35
N GLY A 273 20.73 -31.38 -30.68
CA GLY A 273 21.56 -30.96 -29.56
C GLY A 273 22.92 -30.36 -29.96
N LYS A 274 23.26 -30.31 -31.26
CA LYS A 274 24.45 -29.62 -31.78
C LYS A 274 24.10 -28.35 -32.54
N GLN A 275 22.88 -28.27 -33.05
CA GLN A 275 22.34 -27.09 -33.70
C GLN A 275 21.55 -26.26 -32.69
N SER A 276 21.86 -24.96 -32.62
CA SER A 276 21.03 -23.95 -31.98
C SER A 276 20.66 -22.87 -33.01
N PHE A 277 19.51 -22.26 -32.82
CA PHE A 277 19.13 -21.04 -33.52
C PHE A 277 19.21 -19.88 -32.54
N GLU A 278 20.11 -18.94 -32.81
CA GLU A 278 20.28 -17.73 -32.00
C GLU A 278 19.95 -16.49 -32.84
N GLN A 279 19.03 -15.67 -32.34
CA GLN A 279 18.73 -14.38 -32.95
C GLN A 279 19.80 -13.36 -32.50
N LYS A 280 20.62 -12.89 -33.45
CA LYS A 280 21.76 -12.01 -33.19
C LYS A 280 21.39 -10.65 -32.56
N ASP A 281 20.16 -10.18 -32.79
CA ASP A 281 19.61 -8.96 -32.20
C ASP A 281 18.54 -9.35 -31.17
N GLY A 282 18.95 -9.82 -29.98
CA GLY A 282 18.08 -10.34 -28.91
C GLY A 282 17.01 -9.37 -28.34
N LYS A 283 16.82 -8.20 -28.96
CA LYS A 283 15.83 -7.18 -28.56
C LYS A 283 14.40 -7.50 -28.99
N ALA A 284 14.19 -8.45 -29.90
CA ALA A 284 12.86 -8.75 -30.43
C ALA A 284 11.95 -9.47 -29.41
N VAL A 285 12.50 -10.00 -28.32
CA VAL A 285 11.77 -10.87 -27.38
C VAL A 285 12.12 -10.57 -25.90
N ASP A 286 12.52 -9.33 -25.63
CA ASP A 286 12.86 -8.85 -24.28
C ASP A 286 11.59 -8.40 -23.54
N PHE A 287 10.78 -9.39 -23.11
CA PHE A 287 9.54 -9.13 -22.37
C PHE A 287 9.82 -9.03 -20.88
N GLU A 288 9.37 -7.94 -20.27
CA GLU A 288 9.40 -7.78 -18.82
C GLU A 288 8.39 -8.72 -18.14
N TYR A 289 8.64 -9.04 -16.86
CA TYR A 289 7.81 -9.96 -16.05
C TYR A 289 6.29 -9.63 -16.04
N LEU A 290 5.93 -8.36 -16.18
CA LEU A 290 4.53 -7.91 -16.19
C LEU A 290 3.98 -7.64 -17.60
N GLN A 291 4.81 -7.74 -18.64
CA GLN A 291 4.39 -7.51 -20.01
C GLN A 291 3.67 -8.76 -20.54
N PRO A 292 2.43 -8.66 -21.05
CA PRO A 292 1.76 -9.80 -21.65
C PRO A 292 2.47 -10.22 -22.94
N PHE A 293 2.75 -11.51 -23.08
CA PHE A 293 3.31 -12.11 -24.29
C PHE A 293 2.74 -13.50 -24.53
N THR A 294 2.89 -14.00 -25.75
CA THR A 294 2.48 -15.36 -26.12
C THR A 294 3.59 -16.04 -26.89
N TYR A 295 3.91 -17.27 -26.52
CA TYR A 295 4.75 -18.17 -27.30
C TYR A 295 3.90 -19.27 -27.91
N SER A 296 4.17 -19.59 -29.18
CA SER A 296 3.60 -20.76 -29.84
C SER A 296 4.66 -21.44 -30.70
N ALA A 297 4.75 -22.76 -30.59
CA ALA A 297 5.63 -23.57 -31.42
C ALA A 297 4.96 -24.91 -31.75
N TRP A 298 5.29 -25.45 -32.92
CA TRP A 298 5.10 -26.86 -33.21
C TRP A 298 6.38 -27.59 -32.84
N ILE A 299 6.25 -28.68 -32.08
CA ILE A 299 7.37 -29.53 -31.70
C ILE A 299 7.09 -30.98 -32.12
N LYS A 300 8.15 -31.70 -32.47
CA LYS A 300 8.11 -33.14 -32.71
C LYS A 300 9.27 -33.77 -31.96
N PRO A 301 9.11 -34.04 -30.65
CA PRO A 301 10.21 -34.54 -29.85
C PRO A 301 10.55 -35.97 -30.27
N ASP A 302 11.84 -36.25 -30.40
CA ASP A 302 12.36 -37.59 -30.65
C ASP A 302 12.67 -38.30 -29.33
N GLY A 303 12.50 -39.62 -29.29
CA GLY A 303 12.76 -40.43 -28.10
C GLY A 303 12.00 -41.77 -28.07
N ASP A 304 12.59 -42.77 -27.44
CA ASP A 304 12.00 -44.11 -27.34
C ASP A 304 10.78 -44.13 -26.40
N LYS A 305 10.79 -43.27 -25.36
CA LYS A 305 9.72 -43.18 -24.35
C LYS A 305 9.48 -41.73 -23.91
N PRO A 306 8.23 -41.34 -23.57
CA PRO A 306 7.92 -39.98 -23.14
C PRO A 306 8.81 -39.43 -22.02
N GLU A 307 9.07 -40.22 -20.97
CA GLU A 307 9.85 -39.82 -19.79
C GLU A 307 11.33 -39.57 -20.08
N THR A 308 11.83 -39.99 -21.24
CA THR A 308 13.23 -39.77 -21.65
C THR A 308 13.44 -38.45 -22.38
N ILE A 309 12.35 -37.80 -22.80
CA ILE A 309 12.40 -36.57 -23.60
C ILE A 309 12.77 -35.39 -22.70
N ASN A 310 13.91 -34.78 -23.01
CA ASN A 310 14.42 -33.58 -22.34
C ASN A 310 15.05 -32.63 -23.37
N GLY A 311 14.94 -31.31 -23.14
CA GLY A 311 15.57 -30.32 -24.00
C GLY A 311 14.98 -28.92 -23.89
N GLY A 312 15.64 -27.93 -24.47
CA GLY A 312 15.09 -26.58 -24.61
C GLY A 312 14.24 -26.48 -25.87
N VAL A 313 13.02 -25.95 -25.74
CA VAL A 313 12.22 -25.53 -26.91
C VAL A 313 12.61 -24.11 -27.30
N PHE A 314 12.63 -23.22 -26.31
CA PHE A 314 13.04 -21.82 -26.45
C PHE A 314 13.56 -21.34 -25.09
N SER A 315 14.57 -20.48 -25.11
CA SER A 315 15.13 -19.87 -23.91
C SER A 315 15.56 -18.44 -24.21
N HIS A 316 15.06 -17.51 -23.42
CA HIS A 316 15.59 -16.15 -23.29
C HIS A 316 15.85 -15.92 -21.81
N SER A 317 16.95 -16.48 -21.34
CA SER A 317 17.35 -16.45 -19.93
C SER A 317 18.85 -16.25 -19.85
N ASP A 318 19.31 -15.59 -18.79
CA ASP A 318 20.73 -15.47 -18.53
C ASP A 318 21.35 -16.86 -18.29
N ASP A 319 22.55 -17.08 -18.84
CA ASP A 319 23.27 -18.35 -18.75
C ASP A 319 24.02 -18.47 -17.40
N TYR A 320 23.26 -18.43 -16.30
CA TYR A 320 23.74 -18.78 -14.95
C TYR A 320 22.61 -19.27 -14.06
N MET A 321 22.96 -19.92 -12.95
CA MET A 321 22.02 -20.68 -12.11
C MET A 321 20.90 -19.88 -11.43
N GLU A 322 21.02 -18.56 -11.33
CA GLU A 322 20.00 -17.64 -10.78
C GLU A 322 19.60 -16.58 -11.83
N GLY A 323 19.74 -16.93 -13.10
CA GLY A 323 19.45 -16.08 -14.24
C GLY A 323 18.01 -15.58 -14.28
N SER A 324 17.85 -14.35 -14.76
CA SER A 324 16.54 -13.81 -15.09
C SER A 324 16.15 -14.21 -16.50
N GLY A 325 14.87 -14.17 -16.81
CA GLY A 325 14.33 -14.42 -18.13
C GLY A 325 13.24 -15.47 -18.15
N HIS A 326 12.97 -16.03 -19.32
CA HIS A 326 11.86 -16.94 -19.53
C HIS A 326 12.18 -17.98 -20.60
N GLY A 327 11.55 -19.14 -20.47
CA GLY A 327 11.81 -20.25 -21.38
C GLY A 327 10.81 -21.37 -21.26
N ILE A 328 10.78 -22.20 -22.31
CA ILE A 328 9.98 -23.41 -22.38
C ILE A 328 10.94 -24.58 -22.57
N TYR A 329 10.83 -25.57 -21.68
CA TYR A 329 11.70 -26.73 -21.63
C TYR A 329 10.87 -28.00 -21.61
N LEU A 330 11.41 -29.06 -22.20
CA LEU A 330 10.96 -30.42 -22.01
C LEU A 330 11.75 -31.01 -20.84
N VAL A 331 11.05 -31.49 -19.81
CA VAL A 331 11.65 -32.12 -18.64
C VAL A 331 10.88 -33.40 -18.33
N ASN A 332 11.55 -34.55 -18.50
CA ASN A 332 10.96 -35.88 -18.32
C ASN A 332 9.64 -36.07 -19.10
N GLY A 333 9.58 -35.55 -20.33
CA GLY A 333 8.39 -35.60 -21.18
C GLY A 333 7.32 -34.56 -20.88
N HIS A 334 7.46 -33.74 -19.84
CA HIS A 334 6.54 -32.65 -19.55
C HIS A 334 7.02 -31.33 -20.15
N ILE A 335 6.09 -30.48 -20.56
CA ILE A 335 6.40 -29.12 -20.98
C ILE A 335 6.41 -28.26 -19.71
N ARG A 336 7.53 -27.58 -19.49
CA ARG A 336 7.75 -26.71 -18.33
C ARG A 336 8.04 -25.30 -18.80
N PHE A 337 7.28 -24.35 -18.28
CA PHE A 337 7.48 -22.93 -18.52
C PHE A 337 8.12 -22.27 -17.29
N HIS A 338 9.17 -21.51 -17.50
CA HIS A 338 9.82 -20.68 -16.49
C HIS A 338 9.68 -19.21 -16.89
N LEU A 339 9.34 -18.36 -15.91
CA LEU A 339 9.43 -16.91 -16.00
C LEU A 339 10.02 -16.38 -14.69
N ILE A 340 11.25 -15.89 -14.73
CA ILE A 340 12.04 -15.55 -13.54
C ILE A 340 12.47 -14.09 -13.69
N TYR A 341 12.07 -13.24 -12.75
CA TYR A 341 12.62 -11.88 -12.63
C TYR A 341 13.68 -11.81 -11.54
N ARG A 342 13.42 -12.48 -10.41
CA ARG A 342 14.38 -12.65 -9.32
C ARG A 342 14.22 -14.03 -8.73
N TRP A 343 15.28 -14.84 -8.85
CA TRP A 343 15.27 -16.25 -8.48
C TRP A 343 14.76 -16.54 -7.05
N THR A 344 15.02 -15.64 -6.09
CA THR A 344 14.70 -15.86 -4.67
C THR A 344 13.22 -15.83 -4.33
N ASP A 345 12.42 -15.06 -5.06
CA ASP A 345 11.05 -14.72 -4.63
C ASP A 345 10.13 -14.13 -5.72
N LEU A 346 10.61 -13.92 -6.96
CA LEU A 346 9.82 -13.36 -8.06
C LEU A 346 10.01 -14.20 -9.33
N GLY A 347 9.28 -15.32 -9.40
CA GLY A 347 9.23 -16.18 -10.57
C GLY A 347 8.03 -17.12 -10.58
N ILE A 348 7.71 -17.63 -11.76
CA ILE A 348 6.63 -18.58 -12.03
C ILE A 348 7.24 -19.82 -12.68
N ARG A 349 6.78 -20.99 -12.24
CA ARG A 349 7.07 -22.28 -12.86
C ARG A 349 5.79 -23.07 -13.03
N GLU A 350 5.42 -23.33 -14.27
CA GLU A 350 4.26 -24.14 -14.63
C GLU A 350 4.72 -25.40 -15.38
N GLU A 351 4.01 -26.51 -15.20
CA GLU A 351 4.31 -27.78 -15.85
C GLU A 351 3.03 -28.48 -16.30
N THR A 352 3.06 -29.06 -17.50
CA THR A 352 1.90 -29.80 -18.02
C THR A 352 1.64 -31.07 -17.22
N LYS A 353 0.37 -31.41 -17.01
CA LYS A 353 0.00 -32.70 -16.38
C LYS A 353 0.29 -33.90 -17.29
N SER A 354 0.09 -33.73 -18.59
CA SER A 354 0.32 -34.77 -19.59
C SER A 354 1.71 -34.64 -20.20
N MET A 355 2.28 -35.79 -20.57
CA MET A 355 3.54 -35.85 -21.30
C MET A 355 3.32 -35.62 -22.80
N VAL A 356 4.37 -35.16 -23.48
CA VAL A 356 4.47 -35.14 -24.93
C VAL A 356 4.59 -36.56 -25.48
N LYS A 357 4.20 -36.73 -26.74
CA LYS A 357 4.21 -37.99 -27.45
C LYS A 357 5.42 -38.03 -28.39
N PRO A 358 6.31 -39.02 -28.25
CA PRO A 358 7.46 -39.14 -29.14
C PRO A 358 7.04 -39.32 -30.60
N GLY A 359 7.74 -38.65 -31.51
CA GLY A 359 7.55 -38.79 -32.96
C GLY A 359 6.25 -38.20 -33.51
N GLU A 360 5.40 -37.58 -32.70
CA GLU A 360 4.17 -36.90 -33.12
C GLU A 360 4.35 -35.38 -33.11
N TRP A 361 3.83 -34.68 -34.12
CA TRP A 361 3.76 -33.23 -34.11
C TRP A 361 2.73 -32.76 -33.08
N GLN A 362 3.14 -31.85 -32.20
CA GLN A 362 2.28 -31.26 -31.18
C GLN A 362 2.48 -29.75 -31.14
N GLN A 363 1.38 -29.02 -31.01
CA GLN A 363 1.42 -27.59 -30.79
C GLN A 363 1.49 -27.28 -29.30
N ILE A 364 2.37 -26.35 -28.95
CA ILE A 364 2.49 -25.79 -27.61
C ILE A 364 2.19 -24.30 -27.67
N THR A 365 1.43 -23.80 -26.70
CA THR A 365 1.12 -22.38 -26.57
C THR A 365 1.11 -21.97 -25.11
N VAL A 366 1.82 -20.89 -24.80
CA VAL A 366 1.88 -20.25 -23.47
C VAL A 366 1.46 -18.80 -23.65
N THR A 367 0.52 -18.32 -22.84
CA THR A 367 -0.01 -16.94 -22.89
C THR A 367 -0.14 -16.33 -21.51
#